data_AF-K4AJI2-F1
#
_entry.id   AF-K4AJI2-F1
#
_cell.length_a   1.000
_cell.length_b   1.000
_cell.length_c   1.000
_cell.angle_alpha   90.00
_cell.angle_beta   90.00
_cell.angle_gamma   90.00
#
_symmetry.space_group_name_H-M   'P 1'
#
loop_
_entity.id
_entity.type
_entity.pdbx_description
1 polymer ?
#
loop_
_entity_poly.entity_id
_entity_poly.type
_entity_poly.pdbx_seq_one_letter_code
_entity_poly.pdbx_strand_id
1 'polypeptide(L)'
;MVDARLPRPTITFYAPSSEQRSGNMHFILIDRDKVLATDQTGRASIYDAGLHAMCTVPSFSKPKDRPMSVAVGDRLYVLDNFHIVPCFGEKQHCFEALAYTVVGGSELWVSTEEDEGTYSFDTGRGAWAKQGDWTLPFCGLAEYVPELKLWFGLSSKKGSYLFCAFDLAAAVRRQSAPTPRNVWEDLRPPKEWLQVGSYLVHLGSARFCIARLFCDTTGKPGDMDDFPPWKMLAVFTAVEVVPYGNRGLRMIEHKS
;
A
#
# COMPACT_ATOMS: atom_id res chain seq x y z
N MET A 1 -3.21 -23.68 -9.93
CA MET A 1 -2.99 -23.03 -8.62
C MET A 1 -2.61 -24.13 -7.65
N VAL A 2 -1.39 -24.12 -7.14
CA VAL A 2 -0.95 -25.13 -6.17
C VAL A 2 -1.46 -24.66 -4.81
N ASP A 3 -2.25 -25.49 -4.14
CA ASP A 3 -2.63 -25.26 -2.75
C ASP A 3 -1.38 -25.50 -1.89
N ALA A 4 -0.69 -24.40 -1.55
CA ALA A 4 0.54 -24.44 -0.77
C ALA A 4 0.25 -24.00 0.66
N ARG A 5 0.61 -24.84 1.63
CA ARG A 5 0.61 -24.41 3.04
C ARG A 5 1.65 -23.30 3.20
N LEU A 6 1.23 -22.19 3.81
CA LEU A 6 2.14 -21.13 4.22
C LEU A 6 3.22 -21.71 5.16
N PRO A 7 4.46 -21.19 5.10
CA PRO A 7 5.51 -21.60 6.02
C PRO A 7 5.11 -21.32 7.47
N ARG A 8 5.73 -22.03 8.42
CA ARG A 8 5.52 -21.76 9.85
C ARG A 8 5.91 -20.30 10.15
N PRO A 9 5.13 -19.56 10.94
CA PRO A 9 5.44 -18.18 11.27
C PRO A 9 6.71 -18.12 12.13
N THR A 10 7.66 -17.25 11.74
CA THR A 10 8.89 -17.00 12.51
C THR A 10 8.61 -16.20 13.78
N ILE A 11 7.61 -15.31 13.73
CA ILE A 11 7.19 -14.46 14.84
C ILE A 11 5.69 -14.21 14.76
N THR A 12 5.05 -13.97 15.90
CA THR A 12 3.63 -13.62 15.98
C THR A 12 3.47 -12.41 16.88
N PHE A 13 2.70 -11.43 16.42
CA PHE A 13 2.40 -10.21 17.15
C PHE A 13 0.97 -10.27 17.69
N TYR A 14 0.77 -9.76 18.89
CA TYR A 14 -0.53 -9.70 19.54
C TYR A 14 -0.83 -8.26 19.95
N ALA A 15 -1.94 -7.73 19.44
CA ALA A 15 -2.48 -6.48 19.96
C ALA A 15 -3.06 -6.70 21.36
N PRO A 16 -3.10 -5.66 22.20
CA PRO A 16 -3.92 -5.69 23.41
C PRO A 16 -5.40 -5.71 23.02
N SER A 17 -6.02 -6.89 22.96
CA SER A 17 -7.45 -7.06 22.72
C SER A 17 -8.24 -6.92 24.03
N SER A 18 -9.31 -6.14 24.02
CA SER A 18 -10.30 -6.04 25.11
C SER A 18 -11.67 -5.74 24.51
N GLU A 19 -12.76 -5.78 25.29
CA GLU A 19 -14.12 -5.49 24.78
C GLU A 19 -14.25 -4.12 24.08
N GLN A 20 -13.35 -3.17 24.39
CA GLN A 20 -13.31 -1.83 23.78
C GLN A 20 -12.22 -1.68 22.69
N ARG A 21 -11.48 -2.74 22.38
CA ARG A 21 -10.33 -2.71 21.47
C ARG A 21 -10.46 -3.81 20.42
N SER A 22 -10.55 -3.40 19.14
CA SER A 22 -10.66 -4.31 17.99
C SER A 22 -9.52 -5.31 17.84
N GLY A 23 -8.38 -5.10 18.51
CA GLY A 23 -7.18 -5.91 18.36
C GLY A 23 -6.40 -5.60 17.08
N ASN A 24 -6.63 -4.43 16.46
CA ASN A 24 -5.98 -4.07 15.21
C ASN A 24 -4.48 -3.81 15.41
N MET A 25 -3.70 -4.37 14.48
CA MET A 25 -2.28 -4.09 14.31
C MET A 25 -2.01 -3.63 12.89
N HIS A 26 -1.05 -2.74 12.74
CA HIS A 26 -0.53 -2.31 11.46
C HIS A 26 0.93 -2.68 11.33
N PHE A 27 1.32 -3.08 10.13
CA PHE A 27 2.66 -3.51 9.80
C PHE A 27 3.19 -2.65 8.66
N ILE A 28 4.38 -2.12 8.88
CA ILE A 28 5.06 -1.18 8.00
C ILE A 28 6.41 -1.80 7.70
N LEU A 29 6.69 -2.06 6.42
CA LEU A 29 8.03 -2.44 6.00
C LEU A 29 8.93 -1.20 6.06
N ILE A 30 9.96 -1.27 6.89
CA ILE A 30 11.03 -0.27 6.97
C ILE A 30 12.26 -0.92 6.35
N ASP A 31 12.85 -0.26 5.34
CA ASP A 31 13.95 -0.87 4.60
C ASP A 31 13.54 -2.22 3.97
N ARG A 32 14.46 -3.11 3.65
CA ARG A 32 14.16 -4.42 3.04
C ARG A 32 13.88 -5.54 4.04
N ASP A 33 14.29 -5.39 5.29
CA ASP A 33 14.35 -6.49 6.27
C ASP A 33 13.77 -6.15 7.65
N LYS A 34 13.28 -4.93 7.86
CA LYS A 34 12.69 -4.53 9.15
C LYS A 34 11.20 -4.30 9.02
N VAL A 35 10.44 -4.76 9.99
CA VAL A 35 9.00 -4.58 10.05
C VAL A 35 8.66 -3.81 11.32
N LEU A 36 8.12 -2.62 11.17
CA LEU A 36 7.52 -1.86 12.26
C LEU A 36 6.08 -2.35 12.45
N ALA A 37 5.83 -2.94 13.62
CA ALA A 37 4.52 -3.34 14.08
C ALA A 37 4.00 -2.30 15.06
N THR A 38 2.79 -1.80 14.82
CA THR A 38 2.14 -0.80 15.66
C THR A 38 0.75 -1.26 16.04
N ASP A 39 0.38 -1.14 17.31
CA ASP A 39 -0.98 -1.44 17.75
C ASP A 39 -1.86 -0.18 17.75
N GLN A 40 -3.17 -0.40 17.84
CA GLN A 40 -4.18 0.66 17.98
C GLN A 40 -4.01 1.58 19.21
N THR A 41 -3.08 1.30 20.12
CA THR A 41 -2.76 2.20 21.25
C THR A 41 -1.62 3.15 20.94
N GLY A 42 -1.03 3.03 19.74
CA GLY A 42 0.14 3.79 19.32
C GLY A 42 1.46 3.18 19.79
N ARG A 43 1.45 2.02 20.48
CA ARG A 43 2.70 1.32 20.82
C ARG A 43 3.30 0.73 19.56
N ALA A 44 4.62 0.77 19.50
CA ALA A 44 5.36 0.46 18.30
C ALA A 44 6.60 -0.39 18.63
N SER A 45 6.89 -1.35 17.76
CA SER A 45 8.04 -2.26 17.86
C SER A 45 8.58 -2.56 16.48
N ILE A 46 9.90 -2.65 16.34
CA ILE A 46 10.56 -3.07 15.11
C ILE A 46 11.02 -4.50 15.28
N TYR A 47 10.66 -5.35 14.32
CA TYR A 47 11.26 -6.66 14.14
C TYR A 47 12.28 -6.59 13.01
N ASP A 48 13.52 -6.97 13.31
CA ASP A 48 14.62 -7.08 12.35
C ASP A 48 14.72 -8.55 11.92
N ALA A 49 14.39 -8.81 10.66
CA ALA A 49 14.39 -10.16 10.11
C ALA A 49 15.80 -10.72 9.90
N GLY A 50 16.81 -9.86 9.71
CA GLY A 50 18.22 -10.27 9.55
C GLY A 50 18.86 -10.68 10.88
N LEU A 51 18.45 -10.05 11.98
CA LEU A 51 18.94 -10.34 13.33
C LEU A 51 18.03 -11.30 14.11
N HIS A 52 16.84 -11.62 13.57
CA HIS A 52 15.78 -12.34 14.29
C HIS A 52 15.48 -11.75 15.67
N ALA A 53 15.48 -10.42 15.75
CA ALA A 53 15.39 -9.68 17.00
C ALA A 53 14.27 -8.63 16.96
N MET A 54 13.72 -8.32 18.12
CA MET A 54 12.72 -7.27 18.29
C MET A 54 13.30 -6.12 19.12
N CYS A 55 13.00 -4.89 18.72
CA CYS A 55 13.32 -3.67 19.45
C CYS A 55 12.06 -2.86 19.71
N THR A 56 11.89 -2.33 20.92
CA THR A 56 10.84 -1.36 21.21
C THR A 56 11.23 0.01 20.70
N VAL A 57 10.30 0.71 20.05
CA VAL A 57 10.52 2.08 19.57
C VAL A 57 9.55 3.05 20.25
N PRO A 58 9.81 4.37 20.20
CA PRO A 58 8.91 5.34 20.77
C PRO A 58 7.48 5.17 20.23
N SER A 59 6.51 5.20 21.14
CA SER A 59 5.10 5.20 20.75
C SER A 59 4.78 6.42 19.89
N PHE A 60 3.84 6.27 18.96
CA PHE A 60 3.33 7.41 18.23
C PHE A 60 2.69 8.42 19.18
N SER A 61 2.82 9.70 18.84
CA SER A 61 2.22 10.80 19.60
C SER A 61 0.69 10.71 19.67
N LYS A 62 0.07 10.01 18.72
CA LYS A 62 -1.36 9.67 18.68
C LYS A 62 -1.54 8.28 18.06
N PRO A 63 -2.57 7.51 18.47
CA PRO A 63 -3.01 6.32 17.74
C PRO A 63 -3.26 6.63 16.27
N LYS A 64 -2.96 5.66 15.41
CA LYS A 64 -3.23 5.70 13.97
C LYS A 64 -4.27 4.63 13.65
N ASP A 65 -5.33 4.99 12.95
CA ASP A 65 -6.45 4.07 12.65
C ASP A 65 -6.20 3.28 11.35
N ARG A 66 -5.63 3.95 10.34
CA ARG A 66 -5.18 3.31 9.09
C ARG A 66 -3.84 3.91 8.64
N PRO A 67 -2.74 3.63 9.36
CA PRO A 67 -1.45 4.22 9.04
C PRO A 67 -0.97 3.82 7.64
N MET A 68 -0.56 4.82 6.88
CA MET A 68 0.31 4.66 5.73
C MET A 68 1.71 5.09 6.13
N SER A 69 2.70 4.52 5.46
CA SER A 69 4.10 4.76 5.79
C SER A 69 4.94 4.94 4.55
N VAL A 70 5.89 5.85 4.63
CA VAL A 70 6.85 6.07 3.55
C VAL A 70 8.20 6.46 4.13
N ALA A 71 9.24 5.82 3.61
CA ALA A 71 10.62 6.18 3.94
C ALA A 71 11.09 7.27 2.97
N VAL A 72 11.63 8.36 3.51
CA VAL A 72 12.27 9.44 2.74
C VAL A 72 13.64 9.71 3.35
N GLY A 73 14.70 9.27 2.66
CA GLY A 73 16.03 9.19 3.23
C GLY A 73 16.04 8.33 4.50
N ASP A 74 16.63 8.85 5.58
CA ASP A 74 16.73 8.15 6.88
C ASP A 74 15.51 8.39 7.80
N ARG A 75 14.42 8.94 7.27
CA ARG A 75 13.21 9.27 8.04
C ARG A 75 12.02 8.44 7.58
N LEU A 76 11.27 7.93 8.55
CA LEU A 76 9.98 7.29 8.33
C LEU A 76 8.86 8.29 8.60
N TYR A 77 8.01 8.51 7.61
CA TYR A 77 6.79 9.29 7.74
C TYR A 77 5.62 8.34 7.89
N VAL A 78 4.83 8.51 8.96
CA VAL A 78 3.62 7.72 9.22
C VAL A 78 2.42 8.66 9.23
N LEU A 79 1.55 8.49 8.24
CA LEU A 79 0.39 9.32 7.96
C LEU A 79 -0.86 8.54 8.32
N ASP A 80 -1.89 9.21 8.84
CA ASP A 80 -3.17 8.54 9.03
C ASP A 80 -3.99 8.66 7.75
N ASN A 81 -4.58 7.54 7.31
CA ASN A 81 -5.43 7.49 6.12
C ASN A 81 -6.92 7.63 6.46
N PHE A 82 -7.27 7.76 7.75
CA PHE A 82 -8.65 7.91 8.19
C PHE A 82 -8.70 8.52 9.59
N HIS A 83 -9.50 9.56 9.78
CA HIS A 83 -9.79 10.10 11.12
C HIS A 83 -11.24 9.78 11.50
N ILE A 84 -11.48 8.70 12.25
CA ILE A 84 -12.77 8.55 12.97
C ILE A 84 -12.66 9.32 14.27
N VAL A 85 -13.18 10.54 14.30
CA VAL A 85 -13.62 11.13 15.57
C VAL A 85 -15.10 10.78 15.71
N PRO A 86 -15.53 10.02 16.73
CA PRO A 86 -16.94 9.79 16.98
C PRO A 86 -17.52 11.06 17.61
N CYS A 87 -17.77 12.09 16.79
CA CYS A 87 -18.53 13.26 17.20
C CYS A 87 -19.79 13.34 16.34
N PHE A 88 -20.92 13.01 16.97
CA PHE A 88 -22.24 13.24 16.41
C PHE A 88 -22.39 14.71 16.01
N GLY A 89 -22.50 15.00 14.71
CA GLY A 89 -23.18 16.20 14.23
C GLY A 89 -22.40 17.19 13.37
N GLU A 90 -21.07 17.09 13.22
CA GLU A 90 -20.32 17.99 12.34
C GLU A 90 -19.53 17.21 11.27
N LYS A 91 -19.76 17.53 10.00
CA LYS A 91 -18.95 17.02 8.89
C LYS A 91 -17.55 17.63 9.01
N GLN A 92 -16.58 16.87 9.49
CA GLN A 92 -15.16 17.19 9.31
C GLN A 92 -14.55 16.26 8.26
N HIS A 93 -13.79 16.93 7.40
CA HIS A 93 -13.08 16.45 6.22
C HIS A 93 -12.21 15.22 6.52
N CYS A 94 -12.55 14.11 5.87
CA CYS A 94 -11.87 12.83 5.96
C CYS A 94 -10.67 12.83 5.01
N PHE A 95 -9.47 12.67 5.57
CA PHE A 95 -8.25 12.48 4.78
C PHE A 95 -8.10 11.01 4.39
N GLU A 96 -8.81 10.53 3.37
CA GLU A 96 -8.38 9.33 2.67
C GLU A 96 -7.33 9.74 1.63
N ALA A 97 -6.05 9.54 1.96
CA ALA A 97 -5.00 9.65 0.96
C ALA A 97 -5.12 8.44 0.04
N LEU A 98 -5.71 8.69 -1.12
CA LEU A 98 -5.85 7.70 -2.16
C LEU A 98 -4.48 7.24 -2.66
N ALA A 99 -3.49 8.14 -2.69
CA ALA A 99 -2.24 7.91 -3.38
C ALA A 99 -1.09 8.69 -2.76
N TYR A 100 0.09 8.10 -2.68
CA TYR A 100 1.30 8.80 -2.26
C TYR A 100 2.57 8.21 -2.88
N THR A 101 3.61 9.04 -3.00
CA THR A 101 4.89 8.64 -3.57
C THR A 101 6.01 9.62 -3.20
N VAL A 102 7.26 9.14 -3.20
CA VAL A 102 8.43 10.01 -3.09
C VAL A 102 8.86 10.46 -4.49
N VAL A 103 9.12 11.76 -4.64
CA VAL A 103 9.63 12.40 -5.85
C VAL A 103 10.92 13.14 -5.51
N GLY A 104 11.93 13.00 -6.37
CA GLY A 104 13.24 13.66 -6.19
C GLY A 104 14.02 13.24 -4.94
N GLY A 105 13.54 12.24 -4.18
CA GLY A 105 14.16 11.76 -2.95
C GLY A 105 13.89 12.62 -1.70
N SER A 106 13.17 13.74 -1.82
CA SER A 106 12.92 14.67 -0.72
C SER A 106 11.51 15.25 -0.69
N GLU A 107 10.71 15.03 -1.72
CA GLU A 107 9.32 15.49 -1.78
C GLU A 107 8.37 14.30 -1.68
N LEU A 108 7.48 14.35 -0.70
CA LEU A 108 6.39 13.39 -0.59
C LEU A 108 5.16 13.96 -1.30
N TRP A 109 4.78 13.38 -2.42
CA TRP A 109 3.56 13.73 -3.13
C TRP A 109 2.39 12.89 -2.61
N VAL A 110 1.24 13.53 -2.39
CA VAL A 110 0.02 12.94 -1.85
C VAL A 110 -1.18 13.47 -2.60
N SER A 111 -2.13 12.59 -2.95
CA SER A 111 -3.47 12.97 -3.41
C SER A 111 -4.52 12.45 -2.44
N THR A 112 -5.52 13.28 -2.19
CA THR A 112 -6.67 12.95 -1.34
C THR A 112 -7.94 12.82 -2.18
N GLU A 113 -8.94 12.09 -1.66
CA GLU A 113 -10.23 11.93 -2.34
C GLU A 113 -11.05 13.23 -2.38
N GLU A 114 -10.92 14.08 -1.36
CA GLU A 114 -11.81 15.23 -1.19
C GLU A 114 -11.45 16.46 -2.05
N ASP A 115 -10.16 16.71 -2.28
CA ASP A 115 -9.69 17.98 -2.85
C ASP A 115 -9.36 17.92 -4.35
N GLU A 116 -9.51 16.75 -4.97
CA GLU A 116 -9.15 16.48 -6.38
C GLU A 116 -7.77 17.04 -6.79
N GLY A 117 -6.82 17.06 -5.86
CA GLY A 117 -5.52 17.72 -6.02
C GLY A 117 -4.35 16.84 -5.61
N THR A 118 -3.16 17.25 -6.06
CA THR A 118 -1.89 16.67 -5.60
C THR A 118 -1.11 17.72 -4.84
N TYR A 119 -0.64 17.34 -3.66
CA TYR A 119 0.16 18.16 -2.77
C TYR A 119 1.53 17.52 -2.56
N SER A 120 2.57 18.33 -2.45
CA SER A 120 3.92 17.89 -2.10
C SER A 120 4.29 18.40 -0.72
N PHE A 121 4.83 17.52 0.10
CA PHE A 121 5.48 17.87 1.36
C PHE A 121 7.00 17.82 1.18
N ASP A 122 7.65 18.97 1.32
CA ASP A 122 9.11 19.07 1.35
C ASP A 122 9.61 18.57 2.72
N THR A 123 10.30 17.44 2.72
CA THR A 123 10.79 16.79 3.95
C THR A 123 11.98 17.53 4.60
N GLY A 124 12.67 18.38 3.85
CA GLY A 124 13.77 19.22 4.34
C GLY A 124 13.27 20.51 4.99
N ARG A 125 12.27 21.16 4.39
CA ARG A 125 11.67 22.41 4.88
C ARG A 125 10.50 22.21 5.83
N GLY A 126 9.85 21.05 5.78
CA GLY A 126 8.63 20.76 6.53
C GLY A 126 7.42 21.56 6.03
N ALA A 127 7.36 21.85 4.73
CA ALA A 127 6.35 22.72 4.12
C ALA A 127 5.53 21.99 3.06
N TRP A 128 4.24 22.30 2.99
CA TRP A 128 3.33 21.81 1.95
C TRP A 128 3.24 22.80 0.79
N ALA A 129 3.10 22.27 -0.42
CA ALA A 129 2.79 23.03 -1.62
C ALA A 129 1.81 22.25 -2.50
N LYS A 130 0.96 22.95 -3.27
CA LYS A 130 0.06 22.32 -4.24
C LYS A 130 0.82 22.12 -5.56
N GLN A 131 0.82 20.89 -6.07
CA GLN A 131 1.47 20.50 -7.34
C GLN A 131 0.52 20.63 -8.54
N GLY A 132 -0.79 20.46 -8.31
CA GLY A 132 -1.78 20.71 -9.34
C GLY A 132 -3.21 20.31 -8.94
N ASP A 133 -4.15 20.77 -9.75
CA ASP A 133 -5.58 20.42 -9.72
C ASP A 133 -5.83 19.09 -10.46
N TRP A 134 -5.04 18.08 -10.11
CA TRP A 134 -5.15 16.73 -10.63
C TRP A 134 -4.69 15.74 -9.57
N THR A 135 -5.18 14.51 -9.64
CA THR A 135 -4.85 13.43 -8.70
C THR A 135 -3.84 12.45 -9.29
N LEU A 136 -3.08 11.80 -8.41
CA LEU A 136 -2.19 10.71 -8.79
C LEU A 136 -3.02 9.52 -9.32
N PRO A 137 -2.61 8.90 -10.45
CA PRO A 137 -3.39 7.87 -11.16
C PRO A 137 -3.26 6.45 -10.56
N PHE A 138 -2.85 6.35 -9.30
CA PHE A 138 -2.64 5.09 -8.58
C PHE A 138 -3.25 5.15 -7.18
N CYS A 139 -3.40 3.99 -6.53
CA CYS A 139 -3.83 3.87 -5.15
C CYS A 139 -2.70 3.36 -4.25
N GLY A 140 -2.62 3.90 -3.03
CA GLY A 140 -1.56 3.61 -2.07
C GLY A 140 -0.20 4.16 -2.52
N LEU A 141 0.86 3.43 -2.18
CA LEU A 141 2.24 3.79 -2.53
C LEU A 141 2.55 3.44 -3.98
N ALA A 142 3.14 4.38 -4.72
CA ALA A 142 3.90 4.06 -5.93
C ALA A 142 5.40 4.12 -5.63
N GLU A 143 6.14 3.10 -6.04
CA GLU A 143 7.57 2.98 -5.80
C GLU A 143 8.39 3.40 -7.03
N TYR A 144 9.40 4.24 -6.81
CA TYR A 144 10.31 4.64 -7.86
C TYR A 144 11.36 3.56 -8.12
N VAL A 145 11.53 3.17 -9.38
CA VAL A 145 12.59 2.25 -9.83
C VAL A 145 13.62 3.04 -10.64
N PRO A 146 14.81 3.32 -10.08
CA PRO A 146 15.84 4.12 -10.74
C PRO A 146 16.30 3.55 -12.08
N GLU A 147 16.38 2.23 -12.21
CA GLU A 147 16.83 1.53 -13.41
C GLU A 147 15.90 1.78 -14.60
N LEU A 148 14.61 1.91 -14.33
CA LEU A 148 13.57 2.14 -15.33
C LEU A 148 13.13 3.62 -15.40
N LYS A 149 13.55 4.43 -14.43
CA LYS A 149 13.22 5.86 -14.26
C LYS A 149 11.71 6.12 -14.24
N LEU A 150 10.97 5.23 -13.59
CA LEU A 150 9.50 5.24 -13.54
C LEU A 150 9.02 4.88 -12.14
N TRP A 151 7.78 5.27 -11.85
CA TRP A 151 7.06 4.87 -10.65
C TRP A 151 6.17 3.68 -10.97
N PHE A 152 6.08 2.73 -10.06
CA PHE A 152 5.28 1.52 -10.20
C PHE A 152 4.27 1.45 -9.07
N GLY A 153 3.01 1.24 -9.41
CA GLY A 153 1.90 1.26 -8.45
C GLY A 153 0.67 0.55 -9.00
N LEU A 154 -0.35 0.45 -8.15
CA LEU A 154 -1.65 -0.11 -8.54
C LEU A 154 -2.56 1.02 -9.03
N SER A 155 -3.23 0.85 -10.17
CA SER A 155 -4.09 1.90 -10.73
C SER A 155 -5.26 2.23 -9.80
N SER A 156 -5.56 3.54 -9.66
CA SER A 156 -6.74 4.03 -8.96
C SER A 156 -8.03 3.91 -9.77
N LYS A 157 -7.95 3.46 -11.04
CA LYS A 157 -9.15 3.27 -11.87
C LYS A 157 -10.04 2.21 -11.22
N LYS A 158 -11.26 2.64 -10.88
CA LYS A 158 -12.26 1.86 -10.13
C LYS A 158 -12.36 0.42 -10.64
N GLY A 159 -12.13 -0.53 -9.73
CA GLY A 159 -12.25 -1.96 -9.99
C GLY A 159 -11.12 -2.62 -10.77
N SER A 160 -10.07 -1.88 -11.15
CA SER A 160 -8.95 -2.45 -11.93
C SER A 160 -7.77 -2.88 -11.04
N TYR A 161 -7.32 -2.01 -10.12
CA TYR A 161 -6.12 -2.24 -9.29
C TYR A 161 -4.97 -2.88 -10.08
N LEU A 162 -4.83 -2.50 -11.36
CA LEU A 162 -3.86 -3.12 -12.26
C LEU A 162 -2.48 -2.59 -11.93
N PHE A 163 -1.48 -3.46 -12.05
CA PHE A 163 -0.10 -3.03 -11.93
C PHE A 163 0.27 -2.16 -13.12
N CYS A 164 0.78 -0.97 -12.83
CA CYS A 164 1.03 0.07 -13.81
C CYS A 164 2.39 0.73 -13.59
N ALA A 165 2.97 1.25 -14.67
CA ALA A 165 4.10 2.17 -14.61
C ALA A 165 3.65 3.60 -14.94
N PHE A 166 4.18 4.57 -14.23
CA PHE A 166 3.82 5.99 -14.30
C PHE A 166 5.08 6.85 -14.54
N ASP A 167 4.98 7.79 -15.47
CA ASP A 167 6.02 8.78 -15.74
C ASP A 167 5.65 10.11 -15.07
N LEU A 168 5.85 10.18 -13.75
CA LEU A 168 5.54 11.38 -12.97
C LEU A 168 6.49 12.54 -13.31
N ALA A 169 7.71 12.26 -13.74
CA ALA A 169 8.65 13.29 -14.20
C ALA A 169 8.14 14.02 -15.45
N ALA A 170 7.43 13.32 -16.33
CA ALA A 170 6.76 13.96 -17.46
C ALA A 170 5.51 14.76 -17.05
N ALA A 171 4.81 14.35 -16.00
CA ALA A 171 3.68 15.10 -15.44
C ALA A 171 4.14 16.43 -14.82
N VAL A 172 5.24 16.43 -14.04
CA VAL A 172 5.87 17.66 -13.51
C VAL A 172 6.16 18.67 -14.62
N ARG A 173 6.78 18.22 -15.71
CA ARG A 173 7.14 19.10 -16.84
C ARG A 173 5.95 19.68 -17.59
N ARG A 174 4.84 18.94 -17.64
CA ARG A 174 3.63 19.33 -18.38
C ARG A 174 2.59 20.01 -17.51
N GLN A 175 2.76 19.99 -16.18
CA GLN A 175 1.77 20.45 -15.21
C GLN A 175 0.38 19.87 -15.47
N SER A 176 0.32 18.57 -15.78
CA SER A 176 -0.90 17.87 -16.19
C SER A 176 -1.03 16.53 -15.46
N ALA A 177 -2.26 16.03 -15.35
CA ALA A 177 -2.55 14.72 -14.77
C ALA A 177 -1.65 13.62 -15.39
N PRO A 178 -0.92 12.83 -14.59
CA PRO A 178 -0.14 11.72 -15.09
C PRO A 178 -1.07 10.62 -15.61
N THR A 179 -0.75 10.06 -16.77
CA THR A 179 -1.42 8.86 -17.26
C THR A 179 -0.54 7.63 -17.06
N PRO A 180 -1.12 6.44 -16.84
CA PRO A 180 -0.36 5.20 -16.85
C PRO A 180 0.38 5.06 -18.19
N ARG A 181 1.71 4.89 -18.14
CA ARG A 181 2.54 4.63 -19.32
C ARG A 181 2.41 3.19 -19.78
N ASN A 182 2.39 2.27 -18.82
CA ASN A 182 2.20 0.84 -19.05
C ASN A 182 1.14 0.34 -18.08
N VAL A 183 0.28 -0.55 -18.56
CA VAL A 183 -0.76 -1.24 -17.79
C VAL A 183 -0.61 -2.71 -18.11
N TRP A 184 -0.45 -3.54 -17.08
CA TRP A 184 -0.34 -4.98 -17.24
C TRP A 184 -1.56 -5.67 -16.64
N GLU A 185 -2.18 -6.53 -17.44
CA GLU A 185 -3.12 -7.53 -16.91
C GLU A 185 -2.31 -8.60 -16.19
N ASP A 186 -2.75 -8.99 -15.00
CA ASP A 186 -2.10 -10.04 -14.22
C ASP A 186 -3.00 -11.28 -14.10
N LEU A 187 -4.12 -11.17 -13.40
CA LEU A 187 -4.93 -12.26 -12.92
C LEU A 187 -6.37 -12.10 -13.39
N ARG A 188 -6.92 -13.21 -13.86
CA ARG A 188 -8.35 -13.35 -14.14
C ARG A 188 -8.93 -14.32 -13.11
N PRO A 189 -9.30 -13.84 -11.91
CA PRO A 189 -9.85 -14.70 -10.88
C PRO A 189 -11.19 -15.31 -11.36
N PRO A 190 -11.58 -16.48 -10.82
CA PRO A 190 -12.92 -17.03 -11.00
C PRO A 190 -14.00 -16.00 -10.62
N LYS A 191 -15.20 -16.10 -11.23
CA LYS A 191 -16.28 -15.13 -11.01
C LYS A 191 -16.81 -15.13 -9.57
N GLU A 192 -16.61 -16.24 -8.88
CA GLU A 192 -17.07 -16.50 -7.53
C GLU A 192 -16.16 -15.85 -6.47
N TRP A 193 -15.01 -15.30 -6.89
CA TRP A 193 -14.03 -14.66 -6.01
C TRP A 193 -14.20 -13.15 -6.05
N LEU A 194 -14.57 -12.58 -4.90
CA LEU A 194 -14.63 -11.15 -4.73
C LEU A 194 -13.26 -10.64 -4.28
N GLN A 195 -12.60 -9.82 -5.09
CA GLN A 195 -11.36 -9.18 -4.67
C GLN A 195 -11.66 -8.13 -3.59
N VAL A 196 -11.08 -8.31 -2.41
CA VAL A 196 -11.27 -7.41 -1.26
C VAL A 196 -10.04 -6.54 -0.99
N GLY A 197 -8.88 -6.90 -1.54
CA GLY A 197 -7.64 -6.16 -1.31
C GLY A 197 -6.58 -6.43 -2.36
N SER A 198 -5.69 -5.45 -2.54
CA SER A 198 -4.51 -5.57 -3.41
C SER A 198 -3.37 -4.74 -2.85
N TYR A 199 -2.19 -5.34 -2.85
CA TYR A 199 -0.97 -4.75 -2.29
C TYR A 199 0.18 -4.98 -3.25
N LEU A 200 1.09 -4.02 -3.31
CA LEU A 200 2.30 -4.07 -4.09
C LEU A 200 3.50 -3.89 -3.17
N VAL A 201 4.49 -4.75 -3.31
CA VAL A 201 5.76 -4.66 -2.59
C VAL A 201 6.90 -4.70 -3.60
N HIS A 202 7.78 -3.71 -3.58
CA HIS A 202 9.00 -3.73 -4.37
C HIS A 202 10.08 -4.57 -3.65
N LEU A 203 10.65 -5.52 -4.39
CA LEU A 203 11.69 -6.44 -3.90
C LEU A 203 13.11 -6.02 -4.36
N GLY A 204 13.22 -4.83 -4.94
CA GLY A 204 14.45 -4.31 -5.55
C GLY A 204 14.71 -4.85 -6.96
N SER A 205 15.49 -4.07 -7.73
CA SER A 205 15.92 -4.42 -9.09
C SER A 205 14.74 -4.67 -10.04
N ALA A 206 13.73 -3.80 -10.00
CA ALA A 206 12.51 -3.89 -10.81
C ALA A 206 11.69 -5.19 -10.62
N ARG A 207 11.88 -5.87 -9.48
CA ARG A 207 11.08 -7.04 -9.08
C ARG A 207 10.05 -6.62 -8.05
N PHE A 208 8.85 -7.17 -8.16
CA PHE A 208 7.74 -6.86 -7.28
C PHE A 208 6.99 -8.11 -6.89
N CYS A 209 6.35 -8.07 -5.72
CA CYS A 209 5.33 -9.01 -5.33
C CYS A 209 3.98 -8.29 -5.32
N ILE A 210 3.04 -8.78 -6.11
CA ILE A 210 1.64 -8.34 -6.09
C ILE A 210 0.87 -9.35 -5.24
N ALA A 211 0.29 -8.90 -4.14
CA ALA A 211 -0.56 -9.72 -3.29
C ALA A 211 -2.01 -9.30 -3.47
N ARG A 212 -2.87 -10.22 -3.92
CA ARG A 212 -4.31 -10.02 -4.04
C ARG A 212 -5.05 -10.87 -3.03
N LEU A 213 -6.00 -10.26 -2.32
CA LEU A 213 -6.86 -10.92 -1.36
C LEU A 213 -8.26 -11.07 -1.94
N PHE A 214 -8.79 -12.29 -1.87
CA PHE A 214 -10.10 -12.64 -2.35
C PHE A 214 -10.94 -13.27 -1.23
N CYS A 215 -12.24 -13.01 -1.29
CA CYS A 215 -13.24 -13.74 -0.55
C CYS A 215 -13.94 -14.73 -1.51
N ASP A 216 -13.92 -16.01 -1.18
CA ASP A 216 -14.69 -17.02 -1.90
C ASP A 216 -16.14 -17.01 -1.40
N THR A 217 -17.04 -16.63 -2.31
CA THR A 217 -18.47 -16.49 -2.03
C THR A 217 -19.27 -17.78 -2.23
N THR A 218 -18.63 -18.89 -2.59
CA THR A 218 -19.29 -20.19 -2.82
C THR A 218 -19.71 -20.93 -1.55
N GLY A 219 -19.31 -20.44 -0.37
CA GLY A 219 -19.69 -21.01 0.92
C GLY A 219 -21.21 -21.03 1.10
N LYS A 220 -21.79 -22.21 1.38
CA LYS A 220 -23.22 -22.30 1.72
C LYS A 220 -23.47 -21.55 3.03
N PRO A 221 -24.55 -20.75 3.16
CA PRO A 221 -24.96 -20.24 4.46
C PRO A 221 -25.27 -21.44 5.37
N GLY A 222 -24.56 -21.54 6.49
CA GLY A 222 -24.94 -22.46 7.56
C GLY A 222 -26.24 -21.99 8.21
N ASP A 223 -27.04 -22.93 8.71
CA ASP A 223 -28.17 -22.59 9.57
C ASP A 223 -27.67 -21.87 10.83
N MET A 224 -28.25 -20.69 11.10
CA MET A 224 -28.13 -19.82 12.28
C MET A 224 -26.84 -18.98 12.49
N ASP A 225 -27.04 -17.65 12.41
CA ASP A 225 -26.44 -16.53 13.18
C ASP A 225 -24.92 -16.29 13.28
N ASP A 226 -24.05 -17.16 12.75
CA ASP A 226 -22.64 -16.80 12.56
C ASP A 226 -22.36 -16.53 11.07
N PHE A 227 -21.71 -15.39 10.79
CA PHE A 227 -21.28 -14.96 9.46
C PHE A 227 -20.88 -16.15 8.57
N PRO A 228 -21.39 -16.28 7.32
CA PRO A 228 -21.05 -17.40 6.45
C PRO A 228 -19.52 -17.52 6.35
N PRO A 229 -18.95 -18.74 6.33
CA PRO A 229 -17.50 -18.93 6.36
C PRO A 229 -16.90 -18.46 5.04
N TRP A 230 -16.66 -17.17 4.92
CA TRP A 230 -15.93 -16.55 3.83
C TRP A 230 -14.53 -17.13 3.86
N LYS A 231 -14.23 -18.01 2.90
CA LYS A 231 -12.87 -18.52 2.74
C LYS A 231 -12.05 -17.39 2.14
N MET A 232 -11.12 -16.87 2.94
CA MET A 232 -10.15 -15.88 2.48
C MET A 232 -9.04 -16.58 1.72
N LEU A 233 -8.73 -16.05 0.53
CA LEU A 233 -7.69 -16.55 -0.35
C LEU A 233 -6.70 -15.43 -0.63
N ALA A 234 -5.41 -15.76 -0.60
CA ALA A 234 -4.34 -14.85 -0.99
C ALA A 234 -3.64 -15.42 -2.22
N VAL A 235 -3.48 -14.58 -3.25
CA VAL A 235 -2.69 -14.91 -4.45
C VAL A 235 -1.49 -13.98 -4.49
N PHE A 236 -0.30 -14.57 -4.54
CA PHE A 236 0.96 -13.85 -4.67
C PHE A 236 1.50 -14.05 -6.09
N THR A 237 1.69 -12.94 -6.80
CA THR A 237 2.30 -12.93 -8.13
C THR A 237 3.63 -12.22 -8.03
N ALA A 238 4.72 -12.97 -8.23
CA ALA A 238 6.05 -12.39 -8.35
C ALA A 238 6.25 -11.93 -9.80
N VAL A 239 6.62 -10.66 -9.98
CA VAL A 239 6.81 -10.06 -11.30
C VAL A 239 8.17 -9.39 -11.40
N GLU A 240 8.75 -9.42 -12.59
CA GLU A 240 9.96 -8.68 -12.94
C GLU A 240 9.70 -7.84 -14.18
N VAL A 241 10.02 -6.55 -14.10
CA VAL A 241 9.85 -5.64 -15.23
C VAL A 241 11.21 -5.42 -15.88
N VAL A 242 11.32 -5.74 -17.17
CA VAL A 242 12.57 -5.55 -17.92
C VAL A 242 12.34 -4.70 -19.17
N PRO A 243 13.37 -3.97 -19.65
CA PRO A 243 13.31 -3.26 -20.91
C PRO A 243 12.99 -4.19 -22.09
N TYR A 244 12.16 -3.71 -23.01
CA TYR A 244 11.80 -4.43 -24.23
C TYR A 244 11.82 -3.48 -25.44
N GLY A 245 12.79 -3.68 -26.33
CA GLY A 245 13.04 -2.78 -27.45
C GLY A 245 13.49 -1.37 -27.00
N ASN A 246 13.38 -0.39 -27.88
CA ASN A 246 13.96 0.95 -27.64
C ASN A 246 13.21 1.78 -26.58
N ARG A 247 11.93 1.52 -26.31
CA ARG A 247 11.12 2.28 -25.33
C ARG A 247 10.05 1.47 -24.59
N GLY A 248 9.97 0.16 -24.84
CA GLY A 248 8.98 -0.72 -24.23
C GLY A 248 9.47 -1.29 -22.90
N LEU A 249 8.52 -1.76 -22.12
CA LEU A 249 8.74 -2.57 -20.93
C LEU A 249 7.94 -3.85 -21.10
N ARG A 250 8.50 -4.97 -20.66
CA ARG A 250 7.77 -6.23 -20.54
C ARG A 250 7.73 -6.67 -19.09
N MET A 251 6.58 -7.19 -18.67
CA MET A 251 6.44 -7.90 -17.40
C MET A 251 6.75 -9.37 -17.64
N ILE A 252 7.57 -9.95 -16.77
CA ILE A 252 7.83 -11.38 -16.67
C ILE A 252 7.19 -11.85 -15.37
N GLU A 253 6.22 -12.75 -15.47
CA GLU A 253 5.63 -13.40 -14.31
C GLU A 253 6.48 -14.62 -13.93
N HIS A 254 6.86 -14.68 -12.66
CA HIS A 254 7.55 -15.82 -12.09
C HIS A 254 6.51 -16.76 -11.50
N LYS A 255 6.54 -18.03 -11.89
CA LYS A 255 5.62 -19.04 -11.34
C LYS A 255 5.99 -19.35 -9.90
N SER A 256 5.00 -19.30 -9.01
CA SER A 256 5.02 -19.90 -7.67
C SER A 256 4.76 -21.41 -7.77
#